data_AF-A0A7X9FPR7-F1
#
_entry.id   AF-A0A7X9FPR7-F1
#
_cell.length_a   1.000
_cell.length_b   1.000
_cell.length_c   1.000
_cell.angle_alpha   90.00
_cell.angle_beta   90.00
_cell.angle_gamma   90.00
#
_symmetry.space_group_name_H-M   'P 1'
#
loop_
_entity.id
_entity.type
_entity.pdbx_description
1 polymer ?
#
loop_
_entity_poly.entity_id
_entity_poly.type
_entity_poly.pdbx_seq_one_letter_code
_entity_poly.pdbx_strand_id
1 'polypeptide(L)'
;NWDPERGDLLTWLKWVIRSEISHLAESASNRLEVRVDQVDDHTSNQSNFDDGHPKKALQTTSLEDEVISGEAETEKSKDASLKIDSLLETCSGKPELEEIVFAIIDGRCDAKPQELAKYLGRPVEKINLAIRALRRRALKIKMEAQNGRE
;
A
#
# COMPACT_ATOMS: atom_id res chain seq x y z
N ASN A 1 11.61 14.54 11.72
CA ASN A 1 12.08 14.94 10.37
C ASN A 1 12.59 13.73 9.62
N TRP A 2 12.17 13.58 8.36
CA TRP A 2 12.67 12.55 7.45
C TRP A 2 14.05 12.95 6.91
N ASP A 3 14.91 11.94 6.71
CA ASP A 3 16.28 12.07 6.21
C ASP A 3 16.43 11.20 4.95
N PRO A 4 16.69 11.80 3.77
CA PRO A 4 16.73 11.08 2.49
C PRO A 4 17.88 10.06 2.39
N GLU A 5 18.95 10.19 3.18
CA GLU A 5 20.06 9.22 3.14
C GLU A 5 19.72 7.91 3.89
N ARG A 6 18.69 7.93 4.74
CA ARG A 6 18.29 6.77 5.56
C ARG A 6 17.28 5.85 4.88
N GLY A 7 16.78 6.22 3.70
CA GLY A 7 15.90 5.38 2.89
C GLY A 7 14.66 6.08 2.36
N ASP A 8 13.86 5.30 1.64
CA ASP A 8 12.68 5.78 0.92
C ASP A 8 11.63 6.43 1.84
N LEU A 9 11.09 7.57 1.37
CA LEU A 9 10.12 8.39 2.11
C LEU A 9 8.87 7.60 2.48
N LEU A 10 8.37 6.76 1.57
CA LEU A 10 7.16 5.97 1.82
C LEU A 10 7.38 4.95 2.94
N THR A 11 8.56 4.34 2.97
CA THR A 11 8.94 3.40 4.03
C THR A 11 9.01 4.11 5.38
N TRP A 12 9.64 5.29 5.42
CA TRP A 12 9.70 6.10 6.64
C TRP A 12 8.31 6.53 7.11
N LEU A 13 7.46 7.00 6.20
CA LEU A 13 6.11 7.45 6.54
C LEU A 13 5.26 6.30 7.08
N LYS A 14 5.38 5.11 6.49
CA LYS A 14 4.70 3.90 6.96
C LYS A 14 5.11 3.55 8.40
N TRP A 15 6.39 3.71 8.73
CA TRP A 15 6.92 3.50 10.07
C TRP A 15 6.37 4.52 11.08
N VAL A 16 6.36 5.80 10.72
CA VAL A 16 5.81 6.86 11.59
C VAL A 16 4.33 6.61 11.87
N ILE A 17 3.53 6.37 10.84
CA ILE A 17 2.09 6.08 11.01
C ILE A 17 1.88 4.87 11.92
N ARG A 18 2.67 3.80 11.74
CA ARG A 18 2.59 2.60 12.59
C ARG A 18 2.93 2.91 14.05
N SER A 19 3.97 3.73 14.29
CA SER A 19 4.37 4.15 15.64
C SER A 19 3.27 4.94 16.35
N GLU A 20 2.65 5.88 15.65
CA GLU A 20 1.54 6.69 16.20
C GLU A 20 0.32 5.82 16.54
N ILE A 21 -0.03 4.88 15.66
CA ILE A 21 -1.13 3.93 15.91
C ILE A 21 -0.80 3.06 17.14
N SER A 22 0.44 2.58 17.27
CA SER A 22 0.87 1.83 18.44
C SER A 22 0.78 2.64 19.73
N HIS A 23 1.24 3.89 19.73
CA HIS A 23 1.13 4.79 20.89
C HIS A 23 -0.32 5.10 21.25
N LEU A 24 -1.19 5.26 20.26
CA LEU A 24 -2.62 5.48 20.48
C LEU A 24 -3.27 4.25 21.10
N ALA A 25 -2.92 3.05 20.62
CA ALA A 25 -3.40 1.79 21.16
C ALA A 25 -2.93 1.57 22.61
N GLU A 26 -1.65 1.85 22.90
CA GLU A 26 -1.08 1.75 24.24
C GLU A 26 -1.73 2.76 25.21
N SER A 27 -1.97 3.99 24.75
CA SER A 27 -2.67 5.01 25.53
C SER A 27 -4.14 4.64 25.80
N ALA A 28 -4.80 4.02 24.83
CA ALA A 28 -6.17 3.51 25.00
C ALA A 28 -6.22 2.32 25.97
N SER A 29 -5.24 1.42 25.90
CA SER A 29 -5.10 0.28 26.83
C SER A 29 -4.86 0.76 28.26
N ASN A 30 -3.93 1.70 28.46
CA ASN A 30 -3.63 2.28 29.77
C ASN A 30 -4.82 3.05 30.36
N ARG A 31 -5.75 3.57 29.54
CA ARG A 31 -6.97 4.22 30.02
C ARG A 31 -8.01 3.22 30.54
N LEU A 32 -7.95 1.97 30.09
CA LEU A 32 -8.85 0.89 30.54
C LEU A 32 -8.31 0.18 31.79
N GLU A 33 -7.00 0.24 32.03
CA GLU A 33 -6.38 -0.26 33.26
C GLU A 33 -6.56 0.74 34.41
N VAL A 34 -7.72 0.66 35.07
CA VAL A 34 -7.92 1.29 36.39
C VAL A 34 -6.97 0.63 37.39
N ARG A 35 -6.03 1.41 37.95
CA ARG A 35 -5.23 0.98 39.13
C ARG A 35 -6.21 0.58 40.24
N VAL A 36 -6.20 -0.70 40.62
CA VAL A 36 -6.79 -1.12 41.89
C VAL A 36 -5.84 -0.67 42.97
N ASP A 37 -6.20 0.39 43.70
CA ASP A 37 -5.48 0.79 44.92
C ASP A 37 -5.49 -0.39 45.89
N GLN A 38 -4.30 -0.94 46.15
CA GLN A 38 -4.11 -1.91 47.23
C GLN A 38 -4.26 -1.15 48.56
N VAL A 39 -5.33 -1.47 49.28
CA VAL A 39 -5.50 -1.07 50.68
C VAL A 39 -4.51 -1.89 51.52
N ASP A 40 -3.66 -1.19 52.29
CA ASP A 40 -2.66 -1.73 53.21
C ASP A 40 -3.25 -2.75 54.22
N ASP A 41 -2.60 -3.92 54.40
CA ASP A 41 -2.50 -4.60 55.70
C ASP A 41 -1.33 -5.61 55.74
N HIS A 42 -0.82 -5.85 56.94
CA HIS A 42 0.56 -6.20 57.31
C HIS A 42 1.12 -7.61 56.97
N THR A 43 2.47 -7.67 56.97
CA THR A 43 3.40 -8.77 57.38
C THR A 43 3.79 -9.94 56.44
N SER A 44 5.06 -9.86 55.98
CA SER A 44 6.10 -10.91 55.86
C SER A 44 5.83 -12.22 55.09
N ASN A 45 6.53 -12.43 53.96
CA ASN A 45 7.72 -13.30 53.87
C ASN A 45 8.28 -13.37 52.43
N GLN A 46 9.58 -13.60 52.34
CA GLN A 46 10.34 -13.81 51.10
C GLN A 46 9.80 -14.98 50.25
N SER A 47 9.70 -14.79 48.93
CA SER A 47 10.16 -15.80 47.97
C SER A 47 10.59 -15.14 46.65
N ASN A 48 11.74 -15.59 46.18
CA ASN A 48 12.43 -15.16 44.98
C ASN A 48 11.80 -15.75 43.71
N PHE A 49 11.91 -14.97 42.64
CA PHE A 49 12.08 -15.36 41.23
C PHE A 49 11.02 -16.20 40.51
N ASP A 50 10.62 -15.61 39.39
CA ASP A 50 10.34 -16.23 38.08
C ASP A 50 9.13 -17.15 37.96
N ASP A 51 8.09 -16.65 37.29
CA ASP A 51 7.50 -17.43 36.21
C ASP A 51 6.95 -16.48 35.15
N GLY A 52 7.68 -16.41 34.04
CA GLY A 52 7.33 -15.66 32.87
C GLY A 52 6.02 -16.13 32.26
N HIS A 53 5.21 -15.18 31.82
CA HIS A 53 4.47 -15.24 30.56
C HIS A 53 3.84 -13.85 30.35
N PRO A 54 4.31 -13.04 29.39
CA PRO A 54 3.42 -12.01 28.87
C PRO A 54 2.30 -12.78 28.19
N LYS A 55 1.12 -12.79 28.82
CA LYS A 55 -0.12 -13.18 28.15
C LYS A 55 -0.20 -12.24 26.95
N LYS A 56 0.23 -12.74 25.79
CA LYS A 56 -0.17 -12.21 24.49
C LYS A 56 -1.68 -12.19 24.56
N ALA A 57 -2.26 -11.06 24.95
CA ALA A 57 -3.60 -10.73 24.54
C ALA A 57 -3.51 -10.84 23.03
N LEU A 58 -4.00 -11.97 22.52
CA LEU A 58 -4.27 -12.13 21.11
C LEU A 58 -5.03 -10.86 20.76
N GLN A 59 -4.39 -9.99 19.99
CA GLN A 59 -5.15 -9.21 19.04
C GLN A 59 -5.84 -10.26 18.18
N THR A 60 -7.04 -10.62 18.58
CA THR A 60 -8.04 -11.11 17.66
C THR A 60 -8.26 -9.93 16.72
N THR A 61 -7.39 -9.81 15.71
CA THR A 61 -7.88 -9.41 14.39
C THR A 61 -8.97 -10.42 14.13
N SER A 62 -10.21 -10.00 14.30
CA SER A 62 -11.34 -10.90 14.19
C SER A 62 -11.28 -11.49 12.78
N LEU A 63 -11.63 -12.77 12.62
CA LEU A 63 -11.58 -13.46 11.33
C LEU A 63 -12.35 -12.67 10.24
N GLU A 64 -13.35 -11.91 10.67
CA GLU A 64 -14.10 -10.97 9.83
C GLU A 64 -13.25 -9.79 9.30
N ASP A 65 -12.29 -9.25 10.05
CA ASP A 65 -11.38 -8.18 9.57
C ASP A 65 -10.37 -8.70 8.53
N GLU A 66 -9.93 -9.96 8.65
CA GLU A 66 -9.06 -10.62 7.67
C GLU A 66 -9.83 -10.94 6.38
N VAL A 67 -11.09 -11.37 6.49
CA VAL A 67 -11.98 -11.56 5.34
C VAL A 67 -12.30 -10.23 4.66
N ILE A 68 -12.64 -9.18 5.41
CA ILE A 68 -12.94 -7.85 4.86
C ILE A 68 -11.71 -7.23 4.18
N SER A 69 -10.52 -7.38 4.76
CA SER A 69 -9.27 -6.90 4.14
C SER A 69 -8.88 -7.71 2.90
N GLY A 70 -9.07 -9.03 2.92
CA GLY A 70 -8.90 -9.89 1.74
C GLY A 70 -9.90 -9.58 0.62
N GLU A 71 -11.17 -9.36 0.96
CA GLU A 71 -12.21 -8.95 0.00
C GLU A 71 -11.90 -7.59 -0.61
N ALA A 72 -11.53 -6.59 0.20
CA ALA A 72 -11.13 -5.28 -0.28
C ALA A 72 -9.87 -5.31 -1.18
N GLU A 73 -8.95 -6.24 -0.94
CA GLU A 73 -7.75 -6.41 -1.77
C GLU A 73 -8.05 -7.13 -3.09
N THR A 74 -8.94 -8.13 -3.07
CA THR A 74 -9.43 -8.80 -4.29
C THR A 74 -10.32 -7.89 -5.15
N GLU A 75 -11.09 -7.00 -4.54
CA GLU A 75 -11.88 -6.02 -5.27
C GLU A 75 -10.97 -4.98 -5.93
N LYS A 76 -9.96 -4.47 -5.21
CA LYS A 76 -8.95 -3.57 -5.79
C LYS A 76 -8.18 -4.20 -6.94
N SER A 77 -7.85 -5.49 -6.86
CA SER A 77 -7.15 -6.19 -7.94
C SER A 77 -8.03 -6.41 -9.16
N LYS A 78 -9.31 -6.77 -8.98
CA LYS A 78 -10.30 -6.81 -10.08
C LYS A 78 -10.48 -5.44 -10.72
N ASP A 79 -10.59 -4.39 -9.92
CA ASP A 79 -10.70 -3.01 -10.39
C ASP A 79 -9.46 -2.56 -11.17
N ALA A 80 -8.28 -3.04 -10.78
CA ALA A 80 -7.02 -2.78 -11.49
C ALA A 80 -6.98 -3.52 -12.83
N SER A 81 -7.38 -4.80 -12.87
CA SER A 81 -7.45 -5.57 -14.11
C SER A 81 -8.39 -4.94 -15.13
N LEU A 82 -9.58 -4.52 -14.72
CA LEU A 82 -10.54 -3.84 -15.60
C LEU A 82 -9.99 -2.53 -16.18
N LYS A 83 -9.22 -1.78 -15.39
CA LYS A 83 -8.57 -0.54 -15.87
C LYS A 83 -7.45 -0.83 -16.87
N ILE A 84 -6.71 -1.92 -16.68
CA ILE A 84 -5.68 -2.37 -17.62
C ILE A 84 -6.33 -2.81 -18.93
N ASP A 85 -7.40 -3.61 -18.86
CA ASP A 85 -8.13 -4.09 -20.04
C ASP A 85 -8.72 -2.92 -20.85
N SER A 86 -9.34 -1.95 -20.17
CA SER A 86 -9.84 -0.73 -20.82
C SER A 86 -8.73 0.11 -21.46
N LEU A 87 -7.55 0.17 -20.82
CA LEU A 87 -6.40 0.85 -21.40
C LEU A 87 -5.86 0.12 -22.63
N LEU A 88 -5.80 -1.22 -22.60
CA LEU A 88 -5.39 -2.03 -23.74
C LEU A 88 -6.37 -1.90 -24.91
N GLU A 89 -7.67 -1.98 -24.64
CA GLU A 89 -8.72 -1.81 -25.65
C GLU A 89 -8.66 -0.42 -26.30
N THR A 90 -8.47 0.64 -25.53
CA THR A 90 -8.31 1.98 -26.11
C THR A 90 -7.01 2.17 -26.86
N CYS A 91 -5.97 1.39 -26.56
CA CYS A 91 -4.70 1.39 -27.30
C CYS A 91 -4.76 0.54 -28.58
N SER A 92 -5.75 -0.37 -28.69
CA SER A 92 -6.06 -1.14 -29.89
C SER A 92 -6.07 -0.27 -31.15
N GLY A 93 -5.26 -0.66 -32.13
CA GLY A 93 -5.14 0.04 -33.42
C GLY A 93 -4.04 1.11 -33.46
N LYS A 94 -3.24 1.23 -32.39
CA LYS A 94 -2.02 2.07 -32.38
C LYS A 94 -0.82 1.23 -31.95
N PRO A 95 -0.06 0.66 -32.90
CA PRO A 95 0.99 -0.31 -32.59
C PRO A 95 2.09 0.29 -31.69
N GLU A 96 2.37 1.60 -31.83
CA GLU A 96 3.37 2.27 -30.99
C GLU A 96 2.98 2.33 -29.50
N LEU A 97 1.68 2.41 -29.20
CA LEU A 97 1.20 2.47 -27.82
C LEU A 97 1.09 1.07 -27.23
N GLU A 98 0.62 0.12 -28.02
CA GLU A 98 0.53 -1.29 -27.63
C GLU A 98 1.92 -1.83 -27.26
N GLU A 99 2.94 -1.64 -28.11
CA GLU A 99 4.32 -2.08 -27.85
C GLU A 99 4.87 -1.53 -26.53
N ILE A 100 4.59 -0.27 -26.22
CA ILE A 100 5.03 0.37 -24.97
C ILE A 100 4.30 -0.24 -23.76
N VAL A 101 2.99 -0.46 -23.86
CA VAL A 101 2.19 -1.02 -22.77
C VAL A 101 2.61 -2.47 -22.50
N PHE A 102 2.78 -3.30 -23.54
CA PHE A 102 3.25 -4.68 -23.40
C PHE A 102 4.67 -4.74 -22.83
N ALA A 103 5.59 -3.86 -23.26
CA ALA A 103 6.94 -3.81 -22.70
C ALA A 103 6.95 -3.52 -21.18
N ILE A 104 5.98 -2.75 -20.68
CA ILE A 104 5.82 -2.44 -19.26
C ILE A 104 5.15 -3.61 -18.52
N ILE A 105 4.09 -4.21 -19.09
CA ILE A 105 3.37 -5.35 -18.48
C ILE A 105 4.29 -6.57 -18.34
N ASP A 106 5.10 -6.85 -19.37
CA ASP A 106 6.04 -7.96 -19.37
C ASP A 106 7.23 -7.75 -18.41
N GLY A 107 7.33 -6.59 -17.75
CA GLY A 107 8.41 -6.26 -16.82
C GLY A 107 9.78 -6.13 -17.48
N ARG A 108 9.83 -5.97 -18.81
CA ARG A 108 11.10 -5.91 -19.57
C ARG A 108 11.76 -4.54 -19.51
N CYS A 109 10.99 -3.49 -19.21
CA CYS A 109 11.48 -2.13 -19.07
C CYS A 109 10.74 -1.40 -17.96
N ASP A 110 11.45 -0.55 -17.23
CA ASP A 110 10.79 0.45 -16.39
C ASP A 110 10.07 1.43 -17.33
N ALA A 111 9.01 2.08 -16.84
CA ALA A 111 8.25 3.12 -17.56
C ALA A 111 9.07 4.40 -17.88
N LYS A 112 10.41 4.33 -17.79
CA LYS A 112 11.35 5.37 -18.15
C LYS A 112 11.49 5.45 -19.68
N PRO A 113 11.28 6.64 -20.29
CA PRO A 113 11.35 6.80 -21.74
C PRO A 113 12.69 6.39 -22.37
N GLN A 114 13.80 6.53 -21.64
CA GLN A 114 15.14 6.19 -22.14
C GLN A 114 15.35 4.68 -22.29
N GLU A 115 14.81 3.88 -21.36
CA GLU A 115 14.90 2.42 -21.41
C GLU A 115 13.99 1.87 -22.50
N LEU A 116 12.75 2.38 -22.57
CA LEU A 116 11.81 2.05 -23.65
C LEU A 116 12.35 2.42 -25.03
N ALA A 117 13.05 3.56 -25.16
CA ALA A 117 13.67 3.96 -26.42
C ALA A 117 14.79 2.98 -26.85
N LYS A 118 15.61 2.53 -25.90
CA LYS A 118 16.65 1.52 -26.16
C LYS A 118 16.03 0.17 -26.54
N TYR A 119 14.99 -0.25 -25.83
CA TYR A 119 14.32 -1.53 -26.05
C TYR A 119 13.58 -1.58 -27.40
N LEU A 120 12.84 -0.51 -27.73
CA LEU A 120 12.05 -0.43 -28.96
C LEU A 120 12.86 0.08 -30.17
N GLY A 121 14.12 0.50 -29.97
CA GLY A 121 14.95 1.04 -31.05
C GLY A 121 14.42 2.35 -31.66
N ARG A 122 13.66 3.13 -30.89
CA ARG A 122 12.99 4.36 -31.35
C ARG A 122 13.61 5.61 -30.69
N PRO A 123 13.51 6.79 -31.32
CA PRO A 123 13.92 8.04 -30.69
C PRO A 123 13.15 8.29 -29.39
N VAL A 124 13.85 8.75 -28.35
CA VAL A 124 13.28 9.08 -27.03
C VAL A 124 12.13 10.08 -27.15
N GLU A 125 12.19 11.01 -28.11
CA GLU A 125 11.14 11.99 -28.39
C GLU A 125 9.82 11.33 -28.80
N LYS A 126 9.87 10.32 -29.67
CA LYS A 126 8.67 9.57 -30.10
C LYS A 126 8.08 8.78 -28.94
N ILE A 127 8.93 8.15 -28.14
CA ILE A 127 8.49 7.44 -26.92
C ILE A 127 7.84 8.42 -25.92
N ASN A 128 8.42 9.59 -25.71
CA ASN A 128 7.83 10.63 -24.86
C ASN A 128 6.47 11.10 -25.37
N LEU A 129 6.32 11.28 -26.68
CA LEU A 129 5.05 11.66 -27.29
C LEU A 129 3.99 10.56 -27.08
N ALA A 130 4.38 9.30 -27.29
CA ALA A 130 3.53 8.13 -27.11
C ALA A 130 3.11 7.97 -25.64
N ILE A 131 4.04 8.05 -24.69
CA ILE A 131 3.74 8.02 -23.24
C ILE A 131 2.79 9.17 -22.86
N ARG A 132 3.00 10.37 -23.40
CA ARG A 132 2.11 11.51 -23.14
C ARG A 132 0.71 11.28 -23.72
N ALA A 133 0.61 10.65 -24.88
CA ALA A 133 -0.68 10.23 -25.46
C ALA A 133 -1.36 9.14 -24.61
N LEU A 134 -0.60 8.15 -24.14
CA LEU A 134 -1.08 7.09 -23.25
C LEU A 134 -1.66 7.67 -21.95
N ARG A 135 -0.93 8.58 -21.30
CA ARG A 135 -1.38 9.27 -20.08
C ARG A 135 -2.69 10.02 -20.28
N ARG A 136 -2.83 10.74 -21.40
CA ARG A 136 -4.08 11.46 -21.72
C ARG A 136 -5.27 10.51 -21.89
N ARG A 137 -5.05 9.34 -22.49
CA ARG A 137 -6.09 8.32 -22.63
C ARG A 137 -6.46 7.68 -21.30
N ALA A 138 -5.48 7.33 -20.48
CA ALA A 138 -5.72 6.82 -19.14
C ALA A 138 -6.51 7.82 -18.28
N LEU A 139 -6.19 9.13 -18.37
CA LEU A 139 -6.97 10.17 -17.70
C LEU A 139 -8.41 10.26 -18.19
N LYS A 140 -8.64 10.09 -19.51
CA LYS A 140 -9.98 10.07 -20.08
C LYS A 140 -10.81 8.90 -19.54
N ILE A 141 -10.25 7.70 -19.51
CA ILE A 141 -10.90 6.50 -18.93
C ILE A 141 -11.22 6.73 -17.46
N LYS A 142 -10.28 7.32 -16.71
CA LYS A 142 -10.48 7.65 -15.29
C LYS A 142 -11.66 8.61 -15.10
N MET A 143 -11.79 9.64 -15.94
CA MET A 143 -12.90 10.58 -15.90
C MET A 143 -14.24 9.93 -16.28
N GLU A 144 -14.26 9.10 -17.33
CA GLU A 144 -15.46 8.36 -17.75
C GLU A 144 -15.94 7.39 -16.66
N ALA A 145 -15.01 6.70 -15.98
CA ALA A 145 -15.31 5.83 -14.86
C ALA A 145 -15.82 6.57 -13.61
N GLN A 146 -15.48 7.86 -13.44
CA GLN A 146 -16.01 8.69 -12.37
C GLN A 146 -17.42 9.22 -12.68
N ASN A 147 -17.66 9.64 -13.92
CA ASN A 147 -18.96 10.15 -14.34
C ASN A 147 -20.05 9.06 -14.45
N GLY A 148 -19.68 7.79 -14.65
CA GLY A 148 -20.63 6.67 -14.68
C GLY A 148 -21.07 6.13 -13.31
N ARG A 149 -20.62 6.75 -12.21
CA ARG A 149 -20.97 6.38 -10.82
C ARG A 149 -21.93 7.38 -10.15
N GLU A 150 -22.43 8.38 -10.88
CA GLU A 150 -23.52 9.29 -10.48
C GLU A 150 -24.85 8.81 -11.06
#